data_AF-A0A9X8YQ96-F1
#
_entry.id   AF-A0A9X8YQ96-F1
#
_cell.length_a   1.000
_cell.length_b   1.000
_cell.length_c   1.000
_cell.angle_alpha   90.00
_cell.angle_beta   90.00
_cell.angle_gamma   90.00
#
_symmetry.space_group_name_H-M   'P 1'
#
loop_
_entity.id
_entity.type
_entity.pdbx_description
1 polymer ?
#
loop_
_entity_poly.entity_id
_entity_poly.type
_entity_poly.pdbx_seq_one_letter_code
_entity_poly.pdbx_strand_id
1 'polypeptide(L)'
;TVSALLPAAFSMAMLGAIESLLCAVVLDGMTGKKHNSNSELIGQGAGNIIAPFFGGITATAAIARSAANVRAGATSPVSAIIHALLVLLALLVLAPWLSYLPLAAMAALLL
;
A
#
# COMPACT_ATOMS: atom_id res chain seq x y z
N THR A 1 2.32 -11.64 25.52
CA THR A 1 0.84 -11.67 25.59
C THR A 1 0.27 -10.66 24.60
N VAL A 2 -0.99 -10.75 24.19
CA VAL A 2 -1.62 -9.77 23.26
C VAL A 2 -1.46 -8.33 23.76
N SER A 3 -1.55 -8.13 25.08
CA SER A 3 -1.31 -6.82 25.72
C SER A 3 0.08 -6.24 25.45
N ALA A 4 1.11 -7.06 25.20
CA ALA A 4 2.46 -6.59 24.89
C ALA A 4 2.59 -6.08 23.44
N LEU A 5 1.71 -6.49 22.54
CA LEU A 5 1.69 -6.07 21.14
C LEU A 5 0.87 -4.80 20.91
N LEU A 6 -0.02 -4.47 21.86
CA LEU A 6 -0.96 -3.36 21.74
C LEU A 6 -0.28 -2.01 21.49
N PRO A 7 0.83 -1.64 22.17
CA PRO A 7 1.52 -0.38 21.90
C PRO A 7 2.11 -0.31 20.48
N ALA A 8 2.73 -1.40 20.02
CA ALA A 8 3.30 -1.47 18.68
C ALA A 8 2.20 -1.44 17.59
N ALA A 9 1.11 -2.18 17.80
CA ALA A 9 -0.03 -2.20 16.89
C ALA A 9 -0.68 -0.80 16.76
N PHE A 10 -0.84 -0.10 17.88
CA PHE A 10 -1.38 1.26 17.88
C PHE A 10 -0.46 2.25 17.14
N SER A 11 0.85 2.19 17.40
CA SER A 11 1.83 3.03 16.71
C SER A 11 1.83 2.78 15.19
N MET A 12 1.76 1.52 14.76
CA MET A 12 1.67 1.16 13.34
C MET A 12 0.37 1.64 12.70
N ALA A 13 -0.77 1.53 13.40
CA ALA A 13 -2.04 2.03 12.91
C ALA A 13 -2.03 3.56 12.75
N MET A 14 -1.44 4.28 13.71
CA MET A 14 -1.31 5.74 13.66
C MET A 14 -0.39 6.18 12.52
N LEU A 15 0.79 5.56 12.39
CA LEU A 15 1.72 5.83 11.29
C LEU A 15 1.04 5.56 9.93
N GLY A 16 0.35 4.43 9.82
CA GLY A 16 -0.39 4.08 8.62
C GLY A 16 -1.46 5.10 8.25
N ALA A 17 -2.24 5.56 9.24
CA ALA A 17 -3.28 6.57 9.04
C ALA A 17 -2.71 7.91 8.56
N ILE A 18 -1.61 8.37 9.18
CA ILE A 18 -0.94 9.62 8.81
C ILE A 18 -0.45 9.54 7.35
N GLU A 19 0.23 8.45 6.99
CA GLU A 19 0.74 8.24 5.62
C GLU A 19 -0.39 8.13 4.58
N SER A 20 -1.50 7.44 4.91
CA SER A 20 -2.67 7.35 4.01
C SER A 20 -3.28 8.71 3.73
N LEU A 21 -3.48 9.52 4.77
CA LEU A 21 -4.06 10.85 4.63
C LEU A 21 -3.10 11.82 3.94
N LEU A 22 -1.80 11.75 4.23
CA LEU A 22 -0.79 12.55 3.53
C LEU A 22 -0.78 12.22 2.03
N CYS A 23 -0.81 10.92 1.68
CA CYS A 23 -0.91 10.46 0.31
C CYS A 23 -2.18 10.98 -0.37
N ALA A 24 -3.32 10.89 0.30
CA ALA A 24 -4.60 11.36 -0.22
C ALA A 24 -4.57 12.88 -0.50
N VAL A 25 -3.98 13.69 0.39
CA VAL A 25 -3.82 15.15 0.18
C VAL A 25 -2.93 15.46 -1.03
N VAL A 26 -1.84 14.70 -1.24
CA VAL A 26 -0.99 14.88 -2.43
C VAL A 26 -1.78 14.55 -3.71
N LEU A 27 -2.55 13.47 -3.72
CA LEU A 27 -3.34 13.06 -4.88
C LEU A 27 -4.53 13.99 -5.15
N ASP A 28 -5.14 14.55 -4.11
CA ASP A 28 -6.16 15.60 -4.23
C ASP A 28 -5.60 16.80 -4.98
N GLY A 29 -4.39 17.23 -4.64
CA GLY A 29 -3.68 18.30 -5.35
C GLY A 29 -3.38 17.99 -6.82
N MET A 30 -3.12 16.72 -7.15
CA MET A 30 -2.84 16.27 -8.53
C MET A 30 -4.11 16.11 -9.37
N THR A 31 -5.22 15.71 -8.75
CA THR A 31 -6.46 15.36 -9.47
C THR A 31 -7.52 16.47 -9.43
N GLY A 32 -7.34 17.49 -8.57
CA GLY A 32 -8.33 18.53 -8.33
C GLY A 32 -9.59 18.04 -7.61
N LYS A 33 -9.57 16.82 -7.06
CA LYS A 33 -10.68 16.21 -6.31
C LYS A 33 -10.39 16.30 -4.81
N LYS A 34 -11.39 15.96 -3.99
CA LYS A 34 -11.21 15.77 -2.54
C LYS A 34 -11.48 14.32 -2.16
N HIS A 35 -10.59 13.76 -1.37
CA HIS A 35 -10.79 12.47 -0.72
C HIS A 35 -11.75 12.59 0.46
N ASN A 36 -12.25 11.44 0.91
CA ASN A 36 -12.94 11.31 2.19
C ASN A 36 -12.02 10.56 3.16
N SER A 37 -11.52 11.26 4.19
CA SER A 37 -10.57 10.70 5.15
C SER A 37 -11.13 9.50 5.90
N ASN A 38 -12.42 9.49 6.23
CA ASN A 38 -13.04 8.35 6.92
C ASN A 38 -13.07 7.10 6.02
N SER A 39 -13.42 7.29 4.74
CA SER A 39 -13.42 6.18 3.77
C SER A 39 -12.02 5.62 3.55
N GLU A 40 -10.99 6.48 3.53
CA GLU A 40 -9.59 6.08 3.42
C GLU A 40 -9.16 5.24 4.63
N LEU A 41 -9.43 5.72 5.86
CA LEU A 41 -9.07 5.02 7.09
C LEU A 41 -9.81 3.68 7.26
N ILE A 42 -11.11 3.64 6.91
CA ILE A 42 -11.89 2.40 6.95
C ILE A 42 -11.33 1.41 5.92
N GLY A 43 -11.01 1.86 4.71
CA GLY A 43 -10.43 1.01 3.66
C GLY A 43 -9.08 0.42 4.08
N GLN A 44 -8.18 1.27 4.60
CA GLN A 44 -6.88 0.85 5.09
C GLN A 44 -7.00 -0.13 6.28
N GLY A 45 -7.87 0.19 7.24
CA GLY A 45 -8.12 -0.66 8.40
C GLY A 45 -8.65 -2.04 8.00
N ALA A 46 -9.64 -2.09 7.11
CA ALA A 46 -10.15 -3.35 6.58
C ALA A 46 -9.06 -4.16 5.85
N GLY A 47 -8.24 -3.50 5.02
CA GLY A 47 -7.10 -4.13 4.37
C GLY A 47 -6.12 -4.75 5.36
N ASN A 48 -5.77 -4.02 6.43
CA ASN A 48 -4.83 -4.48 7.46
C ASN A 48 -5.41 -5.55 8.40
N ILE A 49 -6.74 -5.65 8.53
CA ILE A 49 -7.39 -6.78 9.21
C ILE A 49 -7.35 -8.03 8.32
N ILE A 50 -7.55 -7.89 7.01
CA ILE A 50 -7.65 -9.02 6.08
C ILE A 50 -6.26 -9.57 5.68
N ALA A 51 -5.27 -8.71 5.45
CA ALA A 51 -3.96 -9.09 4.92
C ALA A 51 -3.24 -10.20 5.71
N PRO A 52 -3.23 -10.20 7.07
CA PRO A 52 -2.57 -11.25 7.85
C PRO A 52 -3.13 -12.66 7.63
N PHE A 53 -4.40 -12.80 7.25
CA PHE A 53 -5.00 -14.10 6.93
C PHE A 53 -4.40 -14.76 5.69
N PHE A 54 -3.73 -13.98 4.83
CA PHE A 54 -3.04 -14.44 3.63
C PHE A 54 -1.51 -14.38 3.77
N GLY A 55 -0.99 -14.23 4.99
CA GLY A 55 0.44 -14.05 5.25
C GLY A 55 0.97 -12.66 4.89
N GLY A 56 0.07 -11.70 4.65
CA GLY A 56 0.41 -10.31 4.39
C GLY A 56 0.88 -9.58 5.65
N ILE A 57 1.68 -8.54 5.43
CA ILE A 57 2.12 -7.61 6.49
C ILE A 57 1.23 -6.37 6.52
N THR A 58 1.41 -5.53 7.54
CA THR A 58 0.74 -4.23 7.59
C THR A 58 1.06 -3.40 6.34
N ALA A 59 0.03 -2.84 5.73
CA ALA A 59 0.10 -2.05 4.52
C ALA A 59 -0.26 -0.58 4.79
N THR A 60 0.38 0.30 4.03
CA THR A 60 0.16 1.75 4.03
C THR A 60 -0.03 2.25 2.61
N ALA A 61 -0.54 3.47 2.45
CA ALA A 61 -0.59 4.10 1.14
C ALA A 61 0.83 4.36 0.62
N ALA A 62 1.02 4.24 -0.70
CA ALA A 62 2.30 4.46 -1.36
C ALA A 62 2.22 5.67 -2.29
N ILE A 63 2.73 6.82 -1.84
CA ILE A 63 2.66 8.10 -2.57
C ILE A 63 3.22 7.97 -3.99
N ALA A 64 4.43 7.41 -4.13
CA ALA A 64 5.10 7.29 -5.43
C ALA A 64 4.28 6.47 -6.44
N ARG A 65 3.72 5.33 -6.00
CA ARG A 65 2.88 4.47 -6.85
C ARG A 65 1.58 5.16 -7.23
N SER A 66 0.90 5.76 -6.27
CA SER A 66 -0.38 6.45 -6.52
C SER A 66 -0.19 7.67 -7.41
N ALA A 67 0.88 8.44 -7.22
CA ALA A 67 1.21 9.58 -8.07
C ALA A 67 1.55 9.13 -9.50
N ALA A 68 2.34 8.06 -9.66
CA ALA A 68 2.61 7.46 -10.96
C ALA A 68 1.31 7.00 -11.65
N ASN A 69 0.38 6.40 -10.89
CA ASN A 69 -0.90 5.95 -11.39
C ASN A 69 -1.77 7.12 -11.90
N VAL A 70 -1.86 8.21 -11.13
CA VAL A 70 -2.57 9.43 -11.56
C VAL A 70 -1.92 10.04 -12.80
N ARG A 71 -0.58 10.11 -12.85
CA ARG A 71 0.16 10.63 -14.02
C ARG A 71 -0.01 9.75 -15.26
N ALA A 72 -0.24 8.45 -15.08
CA ALA A 72 -0.59 7.52 -16.15
C ALA A 72 -2.06 7.64 -16.61
N GLY A 73 -2.84 8.57 -16.05
CA GLY A 73 -4.22 8.85 -16.44
C GLY A 73 -5.29 8.05 -15.69
N ALA A 74 -4.96 7.46 -14.53
CA ALA A 74 -5.96 6.75 -13.72
C ALA A 74 -7.05 7.69 -13.19
N THR A 75 -8.32 7.33 -13.44
CA THR A 75 -9.50 8.13 -13.05
C THR A 75 -10.47 7.40 -12.12
N SER A 76 -10.25 6.10 -11.88
CA SER A 76 -11.17 5.20 -11.18
C SER A 76 -10.40 4.24 -10.26
N PRO A 77 -11.00 3.79 -9.14
CA PRO A 77 -10.42 2.77 -8.25
C PRO A 77 -10.11 1.44 -8.96
N VAL A 78 -10.71 1.19 -10.12
CA VAL A 78 -10.43 0.00 -10.95
C VAL A 78 -8.94 -0.10 -11.32
N SER A 79 -8.23 1.03 -11.48
CA SER A 79 -6.78 1.00 -11.75
C SER A 79 -5.99 0.30 -10.64
N ALA A 80 -6.35 0.54 -9.37
CA ALA A 80 -5.70 -0.10 -8.24
C ALA A 80 -5.97 -1.62 -8.19
N ILE A 81 -7.20 -2.03 -8.54
CA ILE A 81 -7.57 -3.46 -8.63
C ILE A 81 -6.76 -4.16 -9.72
N ILE A 82 -6.67 -3.55 -10.91
CA ILE A 82 -5.86 -4.08 -12.02
C ILE A 82 -4.40 -4.19 -11.61
N HIS A 83 -3.85 -3.16 -10.95
CA HIS A 83 -2.48 -3.20 -10.45
C HIS A 83 -2.26 -4.35 -9.45
N ALA A 84 -3.18 -4.56 -8.50
CA ALA A 84 -3.08 -5.65 -7.54
C ALA A 84 -3.12 -7.03 -8.22
N LEU A 85 -4.01 -7.22 -9.18
CA LEU A 85 -4.08 -8.46 -9.97
C LEU A 85 -2.82 -8.69 -10.81
N LEU A 86 -2.27 -7.64 -11.40
CA LEU A 86 -1.04 -7.71 -12.17
C LEU A 86 0.15 -8.09 -11.29
N VAL A 87 0.26 -7.51 -10.09
CA VAL A 87 1.31 -7.89 -9.12
C VAL A 87 1.14 -9.34 -8.68
N LEU A 88 -0.09 -9.77 -8.39
CA LEU A 88 -0.37 -11.17 -8.02
C LEU A 88 0.03 -12.14 -9.14
N LEU A 89 -0.39 -11.87 -10.39
CA LEU A 89 -0.04 -12.69 -11.54
C LEU A 89 1.48 -12.71 -11.79
N ALA A 90 2.12 -11.55 -11.71
CA ALA A 90 3.57 -11.43 -11.87
C ALA A 90 4.30 -12.26 -10.81
N LEU A 91 3.86 -12.24 -9.55
CA LEU A 91 4.44 -13.08 -8.50
C LEU A 91 4.25 -14.56 -8.80
N LEU A 92 3.06 -15.00 -9.22
CA LEU A 92 2.81 -16.41 -9.53
C LEU A 92 3.65 -16.93 -10.71
N VAL A 93 3.86 -16.09 -11.72
CA VAL A 93 4.62 -16.46 -12.94
C VAL A 93 6.13 -16.32 -12.75
N LEU A 94 6.59 -15.23 -12.11
CA LEU A 94 8.01 -14.90 -11.95
C LEU A 94 8.61 -15.38 -10.61
N ALA A 95 7.83 -15.96 -9.70
CA ALA A 95 8.33 -16.57 -8.46
C ALA A 95 9.62 -17.41 -8.63
N PRO A 96 9.73 -18.33 -9.61
CA PRO A 96 10.96 -19.13 -9.75
C PRO A 96 12.19 -18.28 -10.07
N TRP A 97 12.01 -17.13 -10.73
CA TRP A 97 13.09 -16.25 -11.14
C TRP A 97 13.47 -15.24 -10.06
N LEU A 98 12.55 -14.96 -9.12
CA LEU A 98 12.81 -14.10 -7.96
C LEU A 98 13.97 -14.61 -7.09
N SER A 99 14.25 -15.91 -7.12
CA SER A 99 15.38 -16.51 -6.38
C SER A 99 16.76 -16.04 -6.84
N TYR A 100 16.87 -15.50 -8.06
CA TYR A 100 18.12 -14.98 -8.61
C TYR A 100 18.34 -13.48 -8.32
N LEU A 101 17.38 -12.80 -7.68
CA LEU A 101 17.54 -11.38 -7.36
C LEU A 101 18.59 -11.19 -6.28
N PRO A 102 19.70 -10.47 -6.56
CA PRO A 102 20.73 -10.24 -5.56
C PRO A 102 20.19 -9.31 -4.47
N LEU A 103 20.41 -9.69 -3.21
CA LEU A 103 19.97 -8.90 -2.05
C LEU A 103 20.54 -7.48 -2.08
N ALA A 104 21.74 -7.29 -2.64
CA ALA A 104 22.37 -5.99 -2.83
C ALA A 104 21.54 -5.05 -3.73
N ALA A 105 20.91 -5.56 -4.79
CA ALA A 105 20.05 -4.75 -5.65
C ALA A 105 18.74 -4.37 -4.95
N MET A 106 18.17 -5.27 -4.13
CA MET A 106 16.99 -4.98 -3.33
C MET A 106 17.30 -3.91 -2.25
N ALA A 107 18.47 -3.99 -1.62
CA ALA A 107 18.91 -2.98 -0.67
C ALA A 107 19.10 -1.60 -1.32
N ALA A 108 19.71 -1.55 -2.50
CA ALA A 108 19.88 -0.30 -3.26
C ALA A 108 18.54 0.32 -3.70
N LEU A 109 17.50 -0.49 -3.91
CA LEU A 109 16.15 0.01 -4.22
C LEU A 109 15.46 0.66 -3.01
N LEU A 110 15.83 0.27 -1.78
CA LEU A 110 15.23 0.76 -0.53
C LEU A 110 15.96 1.96 0.07
N LEU A 111 17.21 2.20 -0.32
CA LEU A 111 18.02 3.37 0.06
C LEU A 111 17.62 4.61 -0.74
#